data_AF-A0AAD3S9K4-F1
#
_entry.id   AF-A0AAD3S9K4-F1
#
_cell.length_a   1.000
_cell.length_b   1.000
_cell.length_c   1.000
_cell.angle_alpha   90.00
_cell.angle_beta   90.00
_cell.angle_gamma   90.00
#
_symmetry.space_group_name_H-M   'P 1'
#
loop_
_entity.id
_entity.type
_entity.pdbx_description
1 polymer ?
#
loop_
_entity_poly.entity_id
_entity_poly.type
_entity_poly.pdbx_seq_one_letter_code
_entity_poly.pdbx_strand_id
1 'polypeptide(L)'
;MGTNIGKYIPSRHKNCGVSSGSSPGAEQSKQDCVANEALEIINIKLIESGEKERLMELLRERLVECGWKDEMKSLCRAFIKKKGRNNVTVDDLVHVITPKGRGSIPDSVKAELLQRIRTFLVSSAI
;
A
#
# COMPACT_ATOMS: atom_id res chain seq x y z
N MET A 1 13.00 21.72 12.29
CA MET A 1 11.68 21.41 11.71
C MET A 1 11.89 21.19 10.23
N GLY A 2 11.56 20.01 9.70
CA GLY A 2 11.83 19.66 8.30
C GLY A 2 11.88 18.15 8.10
N THR A 3 10.91 17.66 7.35
CA THR A 3 10.60 16.29 6.93
C THR A 3 11.75 15.54 6.23
N ASN A 4 11.85 14.21 6.41
CA ASN A 4 12.01 13.30 5.27
C ASN A 4 11.76 11.83 5.63
N ILE A 5 10.58 11.39 5.23
CA ILE A 5 10.18 10.01 4.97
C ILE A 5 10.84 9.54 3.67
N GLY A 6 11.46 8.36 3.69
CA GLY A 6 11.69 7.54 2.50
C GLY A 6 13.11 7.51 1.94
N LYS A 7 13.88 6.47 2.30
CA LYS A 7 14.92 5.86 1.45
C LYS A 7 14.86 4.35 1.70
N TYR A 8 14.15 3.61 0.85
CA TYR A 8 14.67 2.95 -0.35
C TYR A 8 15.69 1.85 0.00
N ILE A 9 15.22 0.60 0.02
CA ILE A 9 16.04 -0.60 0.21
C ILE A 9 16.69 -0.94 -1.15
N PRO A 10 18.02 -1.10 -1.23
CA PRO A 10 18.70 -1.42 -2.48
C PRO A 10 18.43 -2.88 -2.88
N SER A 11 17.96 -3.06 -4.11
CA SER A 11 17.69 -4.36 -4.72
C SER A 11 18.98 -5.09 -5.11
N ARG A 12 19.00 -6.36 -4.74
CA ARG A 12 19.99 -7.40 -5.05
C ARG A 12 20.26 -7.46 -6.57
N HIS A 13 21.51 -7.24 -6.98
CA HIS A 13 21.97 -7.53 -8.34
C HIS A 13 21.71 -9.01 -8.66
N LYS A 14 20.84 -9.27 -9.64
CA LYS A 14 20.84 -10.51 -10.42
C LYS A 14 21.34 -10.17 -11.82
N ASN A 15 22.47 -10.78 -12.17
CA ASN A 15 23.13 -10.68 -13.46
C ASN A 15 22.19 -11.24 -14.55
N CYS A 16 21.80 -10.39 -15.50
CA CYS A 16 20.95 -10.76 -16.63
C CYS A 16 21.86 -11.23 -17.78
N GLY A 17 21.83 -12.54 -18.07
CA GLY A 17 22.38 -13.09 -19.30
C GLY A 17 21.49 -12.68 -20.47
N VAL A 18 22.07 -11.95 -21.42
CA VAL A 18 21.43 -11.53 -22.66
C VAL A 18 21.06 -12.76 -23.50
N SER A 19 19.83 -12.83 -23.97
CA SER A 19 19.47 -13.54 -25.20
C SER A 19 18.28 -12.86 -25.87
N SER A 20 18.62 -12.22 -26.99
CA SER A 20 17.80 -11.72 -28.11
C SER A 20 16.30 -12.00 -28.12
N GLY A 21 15.50 -10.93 -28.12
CA GLY A 21 14.09 -10.91 -28.52
C GLY A 21 13.66 -9.45 -28.73
N SER A 22 13.07 -9.16 -29.89
CA SER A 22 12.79 -7.83 -30.45
C SER A 22 12.18 -6.82 -29.45
N SER A 23 12.76 -5.62 -29.39
CA SER A 23 12.30 -4.49 -28.56
C SER A 23 11.13 -3.73 -29.19
N PRO A 24 9.99 -3.56 -28.49
CA PRO A 24 9.15 -2.39 -28.55
C PRO A 24 9.39 -1.53 -27.29
N GLY A 25 10.58 -0.93 -27.20
CA GLY A 25 11.06 -0.25 -25.98
C GLY A 25 11.00 1.28 -25.99
N ALA A 26 10.43 1.89 -27.03
CA ALA A 26 10.44 3.35 -27.21
C ALA A 26 9.07 4.02 -26.97
N GLU A 27 7.98 3.25 -26.82
CA GLU A 27 6.62 3.78 -26.57
C GLU A 27 6.21 3.77 -25.09
N GLN A 28 6.90 2.97 -24.26
CA GLN A 28 6.54 2.78 -22.84
C GLN A 28 6.81 4.02 -21.96
N SER A 29 7.79 4.87 -22.32
CA SER A 29 8.24 6.01 -21.50
C SER A 29 7.29 7.21 -21.49
N LYS A 30 6.38 7.33 -22.48
CA LYS A 30 5.38 8.40 -22.53
C LYS A 30 4.09 8.06 -21.79
N GLN A 31 3.73 6.77 -21.75
CA GLN A 31 2.51 6.34 -21.07
C GLN A 31 2.67 6.41 -19.54
N ASP A 32 3.87 6.13 -19.05
CA ASP A 32 4.18 6.12 -17.62
C ASP A 32 4.26 7.54 -17.02
N CYS A 33 4.70 8.57 -17.76
CA CYS A 33 4.74 9.94 -17.22
C CYS A 33 3.34 10.56 -17.08
N VAL A 34 2.46 10.35 -18.08
CA VAL A 34 1.09 10.88 -18.07
C VAL A 34 0.22 10.19 -17.01
N ALA A 35 0.41 8.88 -16.79
CA ALA A 35 -0.29 8.16 -15.74
C ALA A 35 0.10 8.63 -14.33
N ASN A 36 1.39 8.96 -14.11
CA ASN A 36 1.86 9.47 -12.82
C ASN A 36 1.31 10.87 -12.52
N GLU A 37 1.20 11.75 -13.52
CA GLU A 37 0.63 13.09 -13.34
C GLU A 37 -0.87 13.05 -13.01
N ALA A 38 -1.65 12.22 -13.71
CA ALA A 38 -3.07 12.05 -13.42
C ALA A 38 -3.32 11.49 -12.00
N LEU A 39 -2.49 10.53 -11.55
CA LEU A 39 -2.55 9.98 -10.19
C LEU A 39 -2.26 11.03 -9.12
N GLU A 40 -1.32 11.94 -9.39
CA GLU A 40 -0.98 13.03 -8.47
C GLU A 40 -2.15 14.01 -8.33
N ILE A 41 -2.77 14.41 -9.45
CA ILE A 41 -3.96 15.28 -9.46
C ILE A 41 -5.12 14.63 -8.69
N ILE A 42 -5.36 13.32 -8.91
CA ILE A 42 -6.39 12.57 -8.18
C ILE A 42 -6.10 12.57 -6.67
N ASN A 43 -4.87 12.31 -6.27
CA ASN A 43 -4.48 12.29 -4.86
C ASN A 43 -4.64 13.66 -4.20
N ILE A 44 -4.29 14.76 -4.89
CA ILE A 44 -4.51 16.12 -4.40
C ILE A 44 -6.00 16.36 -4.16
N LYS A 45 -6.87 16.07 -5.14
CA LYS A 45 -8.32 16.26 -5.01
C LYS A 45 -8.93 15.43 -3.88
N LEU A 46 -8.47 14.18 -3.70
CA LEU A 46 -8.92 13.33 -2.60
C LEU A 46 -8.53 13.91 -1.22
N ILE A 47 -7.36 14.56 -1.12
CA ILE A 47 -6.92 15.23 0.11
C ILE A 47 -7.72 16.51 0.36
N GLU A 48 -7.80 17.40 -0.63
CA GLU A 48 -8.44 18.72 -0.47
C GLU A 48 -9.95 18.62 -0.19
N SER A 49 -10.60 17.60 -0.76
CA SER A 49 -12.03 17.33 -0.49
C SER A 49 -12.30 16.65 0.85
N GLY A 50 -11.26 16.17 1.55
CA GLY A 50 -11.39 15.34 2.76
C GLY A 50 -11.86 13.91 2.50
N GLU A 51 -11.98 13.50 1.23
CA GLU A 51 -12.44 12.15 0.88
C GLU A 51 -11.41 11.08 1.25
N LYS A 52 -10.11 11.43 1.20
CA LYS A 52 -9.04 10.54 1.67
C LYS A 52 -9.23 10.14 3.13
N GLU A 53 -9.54 11.09 3.99
CA GLU A 53 -9.76 10.87 5.42
C GLU A 53 -10.97 9.96 5.65
N ARG A 54 -12.06 10.17 4.88
CA ARG A 54 -13.26 9.31 4.91
C ARG A 54 -12.94 7.88 4.45
N LEU A 55 -12.15 7.73 3.38
CA LEU A 55 -11.69 6.42 2.90
C LEU A 55 -10.78 5.72 3.92
N MET A 56 -9.90 6.47 4.58
CA MET A 56 -9.06 5.94 5.65
C MET A 56 -9.90 5.46 6.84
N GLU A 57 -10.95 6.19 7.20
CA GLU A 57 -11.85 5.77 8.28
C GLU A 57 -12.67 4.54 7.91
N LEU A 58 -13.27 4.53 6.71
CA LEU A 58 -13.97 3.36 6.19
C LEU A 58 -13.06 2.12 6.17
N LEU A 59 -11.81 2.26 5.72
CA LEU A 59 -10.86 1.16 5.76
C LEU A 59 -10.62 0.67 7.20
N ARG A 60 -10.45 1.56 8.18
CA ARG A 60 -10.26 1.18 9.58
C ARG A 60 -11.48 0.41 10.11
N GLU A 61 -12.69 0.90 9.84
CA GLU A 61 -13.94 0.26 10.24
C GLU A 61 -14.02 -1.15 9.65
N ARG A 62 -13.85 -1.29 8.33
CA ARG A 62 -13.93 -2.60 7.64
C ARG A 62 -12.88 -3.59 8.13
N LEU A 63 -11.65 -3.12 8.43
CA LEU A 63 -10.59 -3.97 8.99
C LEU A 63 -10.85 -4.38 10.45
N VAL A 64 -11.64 -3.61 11.21
CA VAL A 64 -12.09 -4.03 12.54
C VAL A 64 -13.22 -5.04 12.40
N GLU A 65 -14.23 -4.75 11.58
CA GLU A 65 -15.42 -5.59 11.40
C GLU A 65 -15.09 -6.98 10.85
N CYS A 66 -14.16 -7.07 9.88
CA CYS A 66 -13.74 -8.37 9.34
C CYS A 66 -12.74 -9.12 10.23
N GLY A 67 -12.39 -8.57 11.40
CA GLY A 67 -11.49 -9.19 12.37
C GLY A 67 -10.00 -9.06 12.05
N TRP A 68 -9.62 -8.41 10.94
CA TRP A 68 -8.23 -8.26 10.52
C TRP A 68 -7.36 -7.61 11.60
N LYS A 69 -7.88 -6.57 12.28
CA LYS A 69 -7.14 -5.88 13.35
C LYS A 69 -6.77 -6.84 14.49
N ASP A 70 -7.68 -7.73 14.86
CA ASP A 70 -7.45 -8.68 15.96
C ASP A 70 -6.57 -9.85 15.54
N GLU A 71 -6.67 -10.29 14.29
CA GLU A 71 -5.72 -11.22 13.68
C GLU A 71 -4.28 -10.66 13.76
N MET A 72 -4.07 -9.41 13.33
CA MET A 72 -2.74 -8.78 13.38
C MET A 72 -2.19 -8.69 14.80
N LYS A 73 -3.02 -8.30 15.78
CA LYS A 73 -2.61 -8.32 17.19
C LYS A 73 -2.26 -9.74 17.66
N SER A 74 -3.01 -10.75 17.22
CA SER A 74 -2.76 -12.15 17.57
C SER A 74 -1.42 -12.63 17.03
N LEU A 75 -1.10 -12.31 15.77
CA LEU A 75 0.19 -12.59 15.16
C LEU A 75 1.35 -11.91 15.91
N CYS A 76 1.19 -10.63 16.29
CA CYS A 76 2.19 -9.94 17.12
C CYS A 76 2.42 -10.67 18.45
N ARG A 77 1.35 -11.04 19.17
CA ARG A 77 1.46 -11.77 20.44
C ARG A 77 2.13 -13.12 20.28
N ALA A 78 1.79 -13.87 19.24
CA ALA A 78 2.39 -15.16 18.94
C ALA A 78 3.89 -15.03 18.64
N PHE A 79 4.28 -14.00 17.87
CA PHE A 79 5.68 -13.72 17.58
C PHE A 79 6.49 -13.38 18.84
N ILE A 80 5.97 -12.48 19.68
CA ILE A 80 6.59 -12.10 20.96
C ILE A 80 6.74 -13.32 21.87
N LYS A 81 5.70 -14.16 21.98
CA LYS A 81 5.73 -15.38 22.79
C LYS A 81 6.78 -16.37 22.28
N LYS A 82 6.98 -16.48 20.96
CA LYS A 82 7.94 -17.40 20.35
C LYS A 82 9.39 -16.94 20.50
N LYS A 83 9.68 -15.65 20.30
CA LYS A 83 11.05 -15.12 20.41
C LYS A 83 11.47 -14.78 21.84
N GLY A 84 10.51 -14.55 22.74
CA GLY A 84 10.76 -14.03 24.08
C GLY A 84 10.72 -12.49 24.10
N ARG A 85 10.10 -11.92 25.14
CA ARG A 85 9.77 -10.48 25.22
C ARG A 85 11.00 -9.56 25.16
N ASN A 86 12.15 -10.03 25.60
CA ASN A 86 13.39 -9.25 25.65
C ASN A 86 14.17 -9.30 24.32
N ASN A 87 13.72 -10.11 23.37
CA ASN A 87 14.43 -10.42 22.12
C ASN A 87 13.68 -9.90 20.88
N VAL A 88 12.66 -9.06 21.07
CA VAL A 88 11.80 -8.52 20.00
C VAL A 88 11.83 -7.01 20.01
N THR A 89 12.18 -6.43 18.87
CA THR A 89 12.09 -4.98 18.60
C THR A 89 10.79 -4.67 17.85
N VAL A 90 10.44 -3.39 17.79
CA VAL A 90 9.30 -2.94 16.96
C VAL A 90 9.58 -3.18 15.48
N ASP A 91 10.82 -2.94 15.01
CA ASP A 91 11.22 -3.21 13.64
C ASP A 91 11.10 -4.69 13.26
N ASP A 92 11.46 -5.62 14.15
CA ASP A 92 11.27 -7.05 13.94
C ASP A 92 9.77 -7.38 13.73
N LEU A 93 8.89 -6.78 14.54
CA LEU A 93 7.45 -6.95 14.40
C LEU A 93 6.94 -6.36 13.09
N VAL A 94 7.36 -5.15 12.72
CA VAL A 94 6.96 -4.51 11.47
C VAL A 94 7.39 -5.36 10.27
N HIS A 95 8.62 -5.88 10.28
CA HIS A 95 9.16 -6.70 9.20
C HIS A 95 8.35 -7.98 8.99
N VAL A 96 7.92 -8.62 10.07
CA VAL A 96 7.17 -9.89 10.02
C VAL A 96 5.69 -9.68 9.74
N ILE A 97 5.07 -8.66 10.34
CA ILE A 97 3.62 -8.47 10.32
C ILE A 97 3.18 -7.72 9.06
N THR A 98 3.95 -6.73 8.57
CA THR A 98 3.57 -5.94 7.38
C THR A 98 3.24 -6.78 6.14
N PRO A 99 4.07 -7.76 5.70
CA PRO A 99 3.74 -8.55 4.52
C PRO A 99 2.49 -9.41 4.74
N LYS A 100 2.27 -9.93 5.95
CA LYS A 100 1.07 -10.69 6.30
C LYS A 100 -0.17 -9.79 6.31
N GLY A 101 -0.08 -8.64 6.96
CA GLY A 101 -1.16 -7.67 7.03
C GLY A 101 -1.59 -7.18 5.67
N ARG A 102 -0.66 -6.85 4.76
CA ARG A 102 -0.98 -6.45 3.38
C ARG A 102 -1.63 -7.59 2.57
N GLY A 103 -1.16 -8.82 2.78
CA GLY A 103 -1.67 -10.00 2.07
C GLY A 103 -3.04 -10.47 2.56
N SER A 104 -3.41 -10.22 3.82
CA SER A 104 -4.66 -10.70 4.42
C SER A 104 -5.83 -9.72 4.28
N ILE A 105 -5.64 -8.56 3.65
CA ILE A 105 -6.76 -7.63 3.39
C ILE A 105 -7.72 -8.28 2.38
N PRO A 106 -9.00 -8.50 2.73
CA PRO A 106 -9.97 -9.10 1.83
C PRO A 106 -10.20 -8.26 0.58
N ASP A 107 -10.41 -8.92 -0.56
CA ASP A 107 -10.65 -8.22 -1.83
C ASP A 107 -11.98 -7.46 -1.84
N SER A 108 -12.95 -7.88 -1.02
CA SER A 108 -14.21 -7.13 -0.81
C SER A 108 -13.97 -5.72 -0.27
N VAL A 109 -13.06 -5.58 0.70
CA VAL A 109 -12.70 -4.27 1.28
C VAL A 109 -12.00 -3.39 0.25
N LYS A 110 -11.08 -3.98 -0.55
CA LYS A 110 -10.40 -3.27 -1.64
C LYS A 110 -11.41 -2.82 -2.71
N ALA A 111 -12.34 -3.68 -3.08
CA ALA A 111 -13.38 -3.39 -4.06
C ALA A 111 -14.31 -2.26 -3.59
N GLU A 112 -14.70 -2.26 -2.31
CA GLU A 112 -15.52 -1.20 -1.71
C GLU A 112 -14.80 0.15 -1.77
N LEU A 113 -13.53 0.21 -1.34
CA LEU A 113 -12.74 1.45 -1.40
C LEU A 113 -12.56 1.94 -2.83
N LEU A 114 -12.26 1.04 -3.76
CA LEU A 114 -12.11 1.38 -5.17
C LEU A 114 -13.42 1.91 -5.77
N GLN A 115 -14.56 1.34 -5.38
CA GLN A 115 -15.86 1.82 -5.80
C GLN A 115 -16.16 3.23 -5.26
N ARG A 116 -15.80 3.51 -4.01
CA ARG A 116 -15.93 4.86 -3.42
C ARG A 116 -15.08 5.88 -4.16
N ILE A 117 -13.82 5.55 -4.46
CA ILE A 117 -12.94 6.41 -5.25
C ILE A 117 -13.54 6.69 -6.63
N ARG A 118 -14.01 5.66 -7.35
CA ARG A 118 -14.66 5.83 -8.66
C ARG A 118 -15.88 6.73 -8.57
N THR A 119 -16.72 6.52 -7.56
CA THR A 119 -17.93 7.32 -7.35
C THR A 119 -17.58 8.78 -7.09
N PHE A 120 -16.58 9.04 -6.24
CA PHE A 120 -16.09 10.38 -5.99
C PHE A 120 -15.60 11.06 -7.28
N LEU A 121 -14.78 10.38 -8.08
CA LEU A 121 -14.25 10.95 -9.32
C LEU A 121 -15.35 11.31 -10.32
N VAL A 122 -16.38 10.47 -10.44
CA VAL A 122 -17.56 10.76 -11.28
C VAL A 122 -18.36 11.94 -10.74
N SER A 123 -18.59 11.99 -9.43
CA SER A 123 -19.35 13.08 -8.78
C SER A 123 -18.60 14.41 -8.76
N SER A 124 -17.26 14.38 -8.74
CA SER A 124 -16.40 15.57 -8.74
C SER A 124 -16.04 16.07 -10.14
N ALA A 125 -16.64 15.48 -11.19
CA ALA A 125 -16.49 15.83 -12.61
C ALA A 125 -15.07 16.29 -12.98
N ILE A 126 -14.17 15.31 -13.11
CA ILE A 126 -12.91 15.43 -13.87
C ILE A 126 -13.16 14.88 -15.28
#